data_AF-A0A8S1WTM8-F1
#
_entry.id   AF-A0A8S1WTM8-F1
#
_cell.length_a   1.000
_cell.length_b   1.000
_cell.length_c   1.000
_cell.angle_alpha   90.00
_cell.angle_beta   90.00
_cell.angle_gamma   90.00
#
_symmetry.space_group_name_H-M   'P 1'
#
loop_
_entity.id
_entity.type
_entity.pdbx_description
1 polymer ?
#
loop_
_entity_poly.entity_id
_entity_poly.type
_entity_poly.pdbx_seq_one_letter_code
_entity_poly.pdbx_strand_id
1 'polypeptide(L)'
;MFCCKQLRLYRFQQFSTFRWCSQVFDQIEKESRRKIKISLFQDALKQAEEFKVKEEFIRFTLCDVNSQSQLIEAAVPANVLYSAIAKTYNLEFSLVERLYGEINSMNNFEDVFNAHNKSTSIQFSSLFQKIQEIFELSGGGCEEQKEVLVKDLLSLCSSAQEVKYLIRFLKKRMRIGLSTQSVSSLLDESERKRLLGYQSGSGDLQIGIPIQPQLAKSFQKENKEEEITMEKIKKKFLNDDLGGCYFEYKYDGERLQVHYTNGEVKLFGRSLEEKTKQFKELSNQLKDYFHNNKFDDVILDCEMICYDKGEILPFQEMQNKTYENSVYLSLVCFDILYHNKQILLNKTYSQRLQIYNSILKPITNQRQVISHIISHRFKNESEMDRFYKQALIDGLEGIMIKRDAVYSPGSRNDWLKIKKEKDIDLVVLGGYYGQGKRQQWLGSFLLGIYENGRLHPIAKIGTGFSDQKLEELTKRYMSKPSCSCPQHLVGFKDQPHVWFSQNDVWEVTYDTVSASPLYPAQNSQLNTGISVRFPRFKRERPDKTIEQSGPIQDLLEEYFKVQRKEFF
;
A
#
# COMPACT_ATOMS: atom_id res chain seq x y z
N MET A 1 1.14 37.80 -7.38
CA MET A 1 0.95 38.07 -8.82
C MET A 1 2.23 37.82 -9.65
N PHE A 2 3.12 36.91 -9.22
CA PHE A 2 4.42 36.63 -9.88
C PHE A 2 4.61 35.16 -10.30
N CYS A 3 3.52 34.36 -10.38
CA CYS A 3 3.59 32.93 -10.72
C CYS A 3 2.88 32.56 -12.04
N CYS A 4 2.31 33.52 -12.78
CA CYS A 4 1.56 33.25 -14.02
C CYS A 4 2.38 33.43 -15.32
N LYS A 5 3.65 33.86 -15.26
CA LYS A 5 4.44 34.19 -16.46
C LYS A 5 5.34 33.07 -17.01
N GLN A 6 5.42 31.91 -16.37
CA GLN A 6 6.20 30.76 -16.88
C GLN A 6 5.40 29.71 -17.66
N LEU A 7 4.07 29.84 -17.75
CA LEU A 7 3.22 28.91 -18.52
C LEU A 7 3.09 29.27 -20.01
N ARG A 8 3.82 30.28 -20.50
CA ARG A 8 3.92 30.59 -21.93
C ARG A 8 5.33 30.31 -22.41
N LEU A 9 5.66 29.04 -22.65
CA LEU A 9 6.76 28.64 -23.54
C LEU A 9 6.59 27.15 -23.83
N TYR A 10 5.83 26.87 -24.89
CA TYR A 10 5.94 25.79 -25.88
C TYR A 10 4.55 25.64 -26.51
N ARG A 11 4.34 26.32 -27.65
CA ARG A 11 3.31 25.90 -28.60
C ARG A 11 3.74 24.51 -29.08
N PHE A 12 3.19 23.45 -28.48
CA PHE A 12 3.39 22.10 -28.96
C PHE A 12 2.87 22.04 -30.40
N GLN A 13 3.77 21.95 -31.39
CA GLN A 13 3.40 21.87 -32.81
C GLN A 13 2.78 20.50 -33.19
N GLN A 14 2.68 19.57 -32.24
CA GLN A 14 2.11 18.23 -32.44
C GLN A 14 1.12 17.90 -31.32
N PHE A 15 -0.09 18.43 -31.47
CA PHE A 15 -1.23 18.16 -30.61
C PHE A 15 -1.54 16.64 -30.60
N SER A 16 -1.95 16.08 -29.46
CA SER A 16 -2.28 14.65 -29.22
C SER A 16 -1.19 13.57 -29.39
N THR A 17 0.09 13.92 -29.45
CA THR A 17 1.18 12.92 -29.54
C THR A 17 1.67 12.39 -28.19
N PHE A 18 2.34 11.23 -28.20
CA PHE A 18 2.99 10.70 -26.99
C PHE A 18 4.13 11.61 -26.50
N ARG A 19 4.73 12.41 -27.39
CA ARG A 19 5.75 13.40 -27.03
C ARG A 19 5.20 14.45 -26.08
N TRP A 20 4.01 14.99 -26.37
CA TRP A 20 3.32 15.92 -25.48
C TRP A 20 3.07 15.28 -24.11
N CYS A 21 2.54 14.05 -24.09
CA CYS A 21 2.21 13.33 -22.87
C CYS A 21 3.46 13.07 -21.99
N SER A 22 4.54 12.59 -22.59
CA SER A 22 5.83 12.35 -21.90
C SER A 22 6.47 13.64 -21.36
N GLN A 23 6.39 14.74 -22.10
CA GLN A 23 6.89 16.04 -21.64
C GLN A 23 6.10 16.58 -20.44
N VAL A 24 4.78 16.43 -20.44
CA VAL A 24 3.92 16.77 -19.29
C VAL A 24 4.34 15.96 -18.06
N PHE A 25 4.52 14.64 -18.20
CA PHE A 25 4.95 13.79 -17.09
C PHE A 25 6.32 14.16 -16.55
N ASP A 26 7.26 14.54 -17.43
CA ASP A 26 8.60 14.99 -17.04
C ASP A 26 8.57 16.29 -16.24
N GLN A 27 7.76 17.26 -16.67
CA GLN A 27 7.55 18.50 -15.93
C GLN A 27 6.95 18.24 -14.54
N ILE A 28 5.93 17.38 -14.47
CA ILE A 28 5.31 17.00 -13.19
C ILE A 28 6.33 16.28 -12.30
N GLU A 29 7.11 15.35 -12.83
CA GLU A 29 8.11 14.57 -12.07
C GLU A 29 9.17 15.47 -11.44
N LYS A 30 9.74 16.40 -12.23
CA LYS A 30 10.80 17.34 -11.83
C LYS A 30 10.37 18.32 -10.74
N GLU A 31 9.08 18.66 -10.67
CA GLU A 31 8.58 19.53 -9.59
C GLU A 31 8.61 18.79 -8.23
N SER A 32 9.02 19.48 -7.17
CA SER A 32 9.09 18.92 -5.82
C SER A 32 7.79 19.15 -5.03
N ARG A 33 7.11 20.27 -5.27
CA ARG A 33 5.93 20.75 -4.53
C ARG A 33 4.64 20.11 -5.06
N ARG A 34 3.97 19.34 -4.19
CA ARG A 34 2.71 18.63 -4.53
C ARG A 34 1.62 19.54 -5.10
N LYS A 35 1.45 20.75 -4.55
CA LYS A 35 0.43 21.71 -5.03
C LYS A 35 0.65 22.11 -6.49
N ILE A 36 1.91 22.29 -6.90
CA ILE A 36 2.24 22.67 -8.27
C ILE A 36 2.11 21.46 -9.20
N LYS A 37 2.52 20.26 -8.77
CA LYS A 37 2.24 19.03 -9.54
C LYS A 37 0.76 18.88 -9.87
N ILE A 38 -0.13 19.14 -8.89
CA ILE A 38 -1.58 19.09 -9.08
C ILE A 38 -2.04 20.14 -10.09
N SER A 39 -1.53 21.37 -10.00
CA SER A 39 -1.84 22.44 -10.97
C SER A 39 -1.39 22.08 -12.39
N LEU A 40 -0.15 21.59 -12.56
CA LEU A 40 0.38 21.14 -13.85
C LEU A 40 -0.46 20.03 -14.45
N PHE A 41 -0.87 19.05 -13.63
CA PHE A 41 -1.73 17.97 -14.07
C PHE A 41 -3.14 18.46 -14.44
N GLN A 42 -3.69 19.42 -13.68
CA GLN A 42 -4.99 20.02 -14.00
C GLN A 42 -4.95 20.78 -15.34
N ASP A 43 -3.88 21.50 -15.63
CA ASP A 43 -3.71 22.17 -16.92
C ASP A 43 -3.49 21.18 -18.06
N ALA A 44 -2.79 20.08 -17.81
CA ALA A 44 -2.66 18.98 -18.76
C ALA A 44 -4.00 18.27 -19.03
N LEU A 45 -4.88 18.10 -18.04
CA LEU A 45 -6.22 17.54 -18.22
C LEU A 45 -7.07 18.40 -19.16
N LYS A 46 -6.99 19.72 -19.05
CA LYS A 46 -7.70 20.64 -19.97
C LYS A 46 -7.19 20.48 -21.40
N GLN A 47 -5.88 20.40 -21.59
CA GLN A 47 -5.28 20.13 -22.91
C GLN A 47 -5.69 18.75 -23.45
N ALA A 48 -5.70 17.72 -22.59
CA ALA A 48 -6.12 16.37 -22.96
C ALA A 48 -7.59 16.33 -23.42
N GLU A 49 -8.46 17.12 -22.79
CA GLU A 49 -9.86 17.31 -23.20
C GLU A 49 -9.94 17.93 -24.60
N GLU A 50 -9.21 19.03 -24.85
CA GLU A 50 -9.13 19.67 -26.18
C GLU A 50 -8.65 18.70 -27.26
N PHE A 51 -7.71 17.82 -26.90
CA PHE A 51 -7.16 16.79 -27.79
C PHE A 51 -8.00 15.52 -27.87
N LYS A 52 -9.11 15.42 -27.12
CA LYS A 52 -9.98 14.24 -27.03
C LYS A 52 -9.25 12.96 -26.61
N VAL A 53 -8.25 13.09 -25.73
CA VAL A 53 -7.46 11.97 -25.17
C VAL A 53 -7.42 11.98 -23.64
N LYS A 54 -8.37 12.67 -23.00
CA LYS A 54 -8.39 12.84 -21.54
C LYS A 54 -8.50 11.52 -20.80
N GLU A 55 -9.31 10.60 -21.29
CA GLU A 55 -9.49 9.28 -20.67
C GLU A 55 -8.21 8.47 -20.74
N GLU A 56 -7.60 8.36 -21.94
CA GLU A 56 -6.31 7.70 -22.16
C GLU A 56 -5.22 8.34 -21.29
N PHE A 57 -5.24 9.66 -21.15
CA PHE A 57 -4.25 10.37 -20.34
C PHE A 57 -4.38 10.05 -18.85
N ILE A 58 -5.61 10.01 -18.32
CA ILE A 58 -5.88 9.62 -16.93
C ILE A 58 -5.48 8.16 -16.70
N ARG A 59 -5.89 7.25 -17.60
CA ARG A 59 -5.57 5.82 -17.50
C ARG A 59 -4.07 5.58 -17.58
N PHE A 60 -3.39 6.23 -18.54
CA PHE A 60 -1.93 6.18 -18.65
C PHE A 60 -1.24 6.65 -17.36
N THR A 61 -1.70 7.77 -16.80
CA THR A 61 -1.17 8.31 -15.54
C THR A 61 -1.28 7.32 -14.37
N LEU A 62 -2.36 6.55 -14.34
CA LEU A 62 -2.65 5.57 -13.30
C LEU A 62 -2.08 4.17 -13.59
N CYS A 63 -1.39 4.01 -14.72
CA CYS A 63 -0.98 2.71 -15.25
C CYS A 63 -2.14 1.74 -15.48
N ASP A 64 -3.33 2.27 -15.73
CA ASP A 64 -4.53 1.48 -16.01
C ASP A 64 -4.71 1.34 -17.54
N VAL A 65 -5.20 0.18 -17.97
CA VAL A 65 -5.37 -0.18 -19.39
C VAL A 65 -6.83 -0.50 -19.73
N ASN A 66 -7.64 -0.87 -18.74
CA ASN A 66 -8.98 -1.42 -18.98
C ASN A 66 -10.09 -0.47 -18.52
N SER A 67 -11.14 -0.36 -19.34
CA SER A 67 -12.32 0.42 -19.02
C SER A 67 -13.32 -0.29 -18.10
N GLN A 68 -13.23 -1.61 -17.92
CA GLN A 68 -14.31 -2.41 -17.33
C GLN A 68 -13.91 -3.53 -16.37
N SER A 69 -12.63 -3.70 -16.03
CA SER A 69 -12.21 -4.78 -15.13
C SER A 69 -11.19 -4.29 -14.10
N GLN A 70 -11.59 -4.32 -12.82
CA GLN A 70 -10.70 -4.15 -11.65
C GLN A 70 -9.75 -5.34 -11.45
N LEU A 71 -9.61 -6.22 -12.45
CA LEU A 71 -8.55 -7.21 -12.43
C LEU A 71 -7.25 -6.44 -12.67
N ILE A 72 -6.43 -6.36 -11.62
CA ILE A 72 -5.06 -5.88 -11.72
C ILE A 72 -4.36 -6.78 -12.75
N GLU A 73 -4.29 -6.32 -13.99
CA GLU A 73 -3.47 -7.00 -14.99
C GLU A 73 -2.02 -6.93 -14.53
N ALA A 74 -1.39 -8.10 -14.44
CA ALA A 74 0.00 -8.20 -14.06
C ALA A 74 0.85 -7.35 -15.00
N ALA A 75 1.83 -6.63 -14.45
CA ALA A 75 2.82 -5.91 -15.25
C ALA A 75 3.46 -6.85 -16.28
N VAL A 76 3.90 -6.30 -17.42
CA VAL A 76 4.65 -7.11 -18.40
C VAL A 76 5.89 -7.68 -17.69
N PRO A 77 6.16 -9.00 -17.79
CA PRO A 77 7.27 -9.63 -17.09
C PRO A 77 8.59 -8.91 -17.37
N ALA A 78 9.43 -8.81 -16.35
CA ALA A 78 10.70 -8.06 -16.44
C ALA A 78 11.58 -8.61 -17.58
N ASN A 79 11.72 -9.93 -17.70
CA ASN A 79 12.52 -10.57 -18.75
C ASN A 79 12.03 -10.24 -20.17
N VAL A 80 10.71 -10.16 -20.38
CA VAL A 80 10.11 -9.75 -21.66
C VAL A 80 10.52 -8.31 -21.97
N LEU A 81 10.43 -7.42 -20.99
CA LEU A 81 10.86 -6.03 -21.17
C LEU A 81 12.38 -5.92 -21.40
N TYR A 82 13.21 -6.73 -20.73
CA TYR A 82 14.67 -6.71 -20.90
C TYR A 82 15.05 -7.15 -22.31
N SER A 83 14.48 -8.26 -22.74
CA SER A 83 14.67 -8.82 -24.09
C SER A 83 14.23 -7.83 -25.17
N ALA A 84 13.04 -7.24 -25.03
CA ALA A 84 12.53 -6.26 -25.99
C ALA A 84 13.44 -5.01 -26.09
N ILE A 85 13.89 -4.46 -24.95
CA ILE A 85 14.79 -3.31 -24.93
C ILE A 85 16.15 -3.68 -25.55
N ALA A 86 16.74 -4.80 -25.13
CA ALA A 86 18.03 -5.29 -25.64
C ALA A 86 18.01 -5.43 -27.16
N LYS A 87 16.95 -6.05 -27.71
CA LYS A 87 16.78 -6.26 -29.16
C LYS A 87 16.47 -4.96 -29.91
N THR A 88 15.68 -4.05 -29.33
CA THR A 88 15.32 -2.78 -30.01
C THR A 88 16.53 -1.87 -30.17
N TYR A 89 17.37 -1.78 -29.14
CA TYR A 89 18.49 -0.84 -29.07
C TYR A 89 19.86 -1.49 -29.26
N ASN A 90 19.88 -2.77 -29.63
CA ASN A 90 21.09 -3.57 -29.83
C ASN A 90 22.05 -3.52 -28.63
N LEU A 91 21.51 -3.77 -27.44
CA LEU A 91 22.24 -3.78 -26.16
C LEU A 91 22.39 -5.21 -25.64
N GLU A 92 23.44 -5.48 -24.86
CA GLU A 92 23.56 -6.76 -24.16
C GLU A 92 22.46 -6.92 -23.10
N PHE A 93 21.87 -8.11 -23.01
CA PHE A 93 20.83 -8.42 -22.01
C PHE A 93 21.31 -8.16 -20.58
N SER A 94 22.55 -8.56 -20.25
CA SER A 94 23.16 -8.35 -18.92
C SER A 94 23.35 -6.88 -18.58
N LEU A 95 23.59 -6.04 -19.59
CA LEU A 95 23.63 -4.60 -19.43
C LEU A 95 22.22 -4.09 -19.15
N VAL A 96 21.22 -4.47 -19.97
CA VAL A 96 19.82 -4.07 -19.75
C VAL A 96 19.33 -4.51 -18.38
N GLU A 97 19.58 -5.73 -17.93
CA GLU A 97 19.18 -6.23 -16.61
C GLU A 97 19.75 -5.40 -15.46
N ARG A 98 21.05 -5.10 -15.50
CA ARG A 98 21.70 -4.19 -14.53
C ARG A 98 21.09 -2.79 -14.58
N LEU A 99 20.99 -2.25 -15.79
CA LEU A 99 20.43 -0.92 -16.03
C LEU A 99 18.94 -0.84 -15.68
N TYR A 100 18.18 -1.92 -15.75
CA TYR A 100 16.73 -1.95 -15.56
C TYR A 100 16.31 -1.79 -14.10
N GLY A 101 17.15 -2.25 -13.16
CA GLY A 101 17.07 -1.89 -11.75
C GLY A 101 17.27 -0.38 -11.51
N GLU A 102 17.95 0.28 -12.45
CA GLU A 102 18.43 1.67 -12.44
C GLU A 102 17.77 2.58 -13.48
N ILE A 103 16.75 2.14 -14.23
CA ILE A 103 16.02 2.98 -15.22
C ILE A 103 15.37 4.24 -14.56
N ASN A 104 15.39 4.31 -13.23
CA ASN A 104 14.98 5.49 -12.48
C ASN A 104 16.12 6.44 -12.12
N SER A 105 17.38 6.05 -12.29
CA SER A 105 18.58 6.69 -11.70
C SER A 105 19.66 7.13 -12.68
N MET A 106 19.45 7.01 -13.97
CA MET A 106 20.53 7.31 -14.90
C MET A 106 20.56 8.76 -15.37
N ASN A 107 21.70 9.40 -15.11
CA ASN A 107 22.20 10.52 -15.91
C ASN A 107 22.53 10.07 -17.35
N ASN A 108 22.64 8.75 -17.62
CA ASN A 108 23.01 8.17 -18.91
C ASN A 108 21.84 7.49 -19.68
N PHE A 109 20.60 7.55 -19.16
CA PHE A 109 19.44 6.91 -19.81
C PHE A 109 19.16 7.61 -21.14
N GLU A 110 19.25 8.93 -21.11
CA GLU A 110 19.20 9.75 -22.30
C GLU A 110 20.35 9.38 -23.26
N ASP A 111 21.58 9.20 -22.79
CA ASP A 111 22.71 8.80 -23.67
C ASP A 111 22.51 7.44 -24.37
N VAL A 112 21.93 6.46 -23.67
CA VAL A 112 21.66 5.12 -24.23
C VAL A 112 20.54 5.15 -25.28
N PHE A 113 19.51 5.99 -25.08
CA PHE A 113 18.29 5.97 -25.90
C PHE A 113 18.15 7.16 -26.88
N ASN A 114 18.99 8.19 -26.78
CA ASN A 114 18.98 9.37 -27.68
C ASN A 114 19.57 9.11 -29.07
N ALA A 115 20.26 7.99 -29.28
CA ALA A 115 20.87 7.63 -30.57
C ALA A 115 19.84 7.40 -31.71
N HIS A 116 18.54 7.34 -31.39
CA HIS A 116 17.46 7.03 -32.32
C HIS A 116 16.37 8.12 -32.41
N ASN A 117 16.72 9.40 -32.18
CA ASN A 117 15.77 10.52 -32.27
C ASN A 117 15.06 10.55 -33.63
N LYS A 118 13.74 10.34 -33.63
CA LYS A 118 12.87 10.40 -34.82
C LYS A 118 12.17 11.76 -34.92
N SER A 119 11.91 12.22 -36.14
CA SER A 119 11.24 13.50 -36.40
C SER A 119 9.76 13.48 -35.98
N THR A 120 9.09 12.33 -36.10
CA THR A 120 7.67 12.15 -35.81
C THR A 120 7.44 11.29 -34.57
N SER A 121 6.53 11.74 -33.70
CA SER A 121 6.05 11.00 -32.54
C SER A 121 4.71 10.30 -32.86
N ILE A 122 4.48 9.14 -32.26
CA ILE A 122 3.23 8.40 -32.38
C ILE A 122 2.06 9.17 -31.76
N GLN A 123 0.87 9.04 -32.36
CA GLN A 123 -0.36 9.52 -31.76
C GLN A 123 -0.64 8.79 -30.44
N PHE A 124 -1.04 9.54 -29.42
CA PHE A 124 -1.17 9.00 -28.07
C PHE A 124 -2.31 7.98 -27.96
N SER A 125 -3.43 8.20 -28.65
CA SER A 125 -4.53 7.22 -28.72
C SER A 125 -4.10 5.90 -29.37
N SER A 126 -3.38 5.96 -30.49
CA SER A 126 -2.85 4.77 -31.16
C SER A 126 -1.81 4.03 -30.32
N LEU A 127 -0.98 4.76 -29.56
CA LEU A 127 -0.07 4.16 -28.58
C LEU A 127 -0.87 3.41 -27.51
N PHE A 128 -1.89 4.06 -26.94
CA PHE A 128 -2.70 3.49 -25.86
C PHE A 128 -3.42 2.22 -26.30
N GLN A 129 -3.99 2.20 -27.52
CA GLN A 129 -4.60 1.02 -28.10
C GLN A 129 -3.62 -0.15 -28.24
N LYS A 130 -2.41 0.09 -28.76
CA LYS A 130 -1.36 -0.93 -28.84
C LYS A 130 -0.93 -1.45 -27.47
N ILE A 131 -0.95 -0.59 -26.46
CA ILE A 131 -0.70 -1.00 -25.08
C ILE A 131 -1.82 -1.91 -24.58
N GLN A 132 -3.09 -1.60 -24.88
CA GLN A 132 -4.22 -2.47 -24.54
C GLN A 132 -4.06 -3.87 -25.15
N GLU A 133 -3.70 -3.95 -26.43
CA GLU A 133 -3.42 -5.22 -27.11
C GLU A 133 -2.38 -6.08 -26.36
N ILE A 134 -1.30 -5.46 -25.85
CA ILE A 134 -0.26 -6.16 -25.06
C ILE A 134 -0.83 -6.80 -23.79
N PHE A 135 -1.77 -6.13 -23.12
CA PHE A 135 -2.33 -6.60 -21.86
C PHE A 135 -3.48 -7.59 -22.04
N GLU A 136 -4.20 -7.52 -23.17
CA GLU A 136 -5.23 -8.49 -23.57
C GLU A 136 -4.64 -9.87 -23.92
N LEU A 137 -3.37 -9.93 -24.35
CA LEU A 137 -2.68 -11.18 -24.64
C LEU A 137 -2.56 -12.08 -23.40
N SER A 138 -3.09 -13.31 -23.52
CA SER A 138 -3.07 -14.36 -22.51
C SER A 138 -2.88 -15.74 -23.15
N GLY A 139 -2.53 -16.76 -22.36
CA GLY A 139 -2.31 -18.13 -22.82
C GLY A 139 -0.85 -18.45 -23.22
N GLY A 140 -0.64 -19.64 -23.78
CA GLY A 140 0.69 -20.11 -24.18
C GLY A 140 1.27 -19.30 -25.35
N GLY A 141 2.57 -18.97 -25.29
CA GLY A 141 3.25 -18.15 -26.30
C GLY A 141 3.02 -16.63 -26.19
N CYS A 142 2.22 -16.18 -25.21
CA CYS A 142 1.91 -14.76 -25.06
C CYS A 142 3.15 -13.90 -24.72
N GLU A 143 4.16 -14.44 -24.04
CA GLU A 143 5.38 -13.69 -23.69
C GLU A 143 6.18 -13.26 -24.93
N GLU A 144 6.32 -14.15 -25.93
CA GLU A 144 7.00 -13.85 -27.20
C GLU A 144 6.22 -12.80 -28.00
N GLN A 145 4.89 -12.93 -28.06
CA GLN A 145 4.03 -11.95 -28.74
C GLN A 145 4.07 -10.57 -28.05
N LYS A 146 4.05 -10.54 -26.71
CA LYS A 146 4.23 -9.30 -25.93
C LYS A 146 5.60 -8.68 -26.21
N GLU A 147 6.66 -9.49 -26.31
CA GLU A 147 7.99 -8.99 -26.64
C GLU A 147 8.02 -8.28 -28.00
N VAL A 148 7.39 -8.89 -29.03
CA VAL A 148 7.29 -8.31 -30.37
C VAL A 148 6.53 -6.97 -30.34
N LEU A 149 5.36 -6.93 -29.70
CA LEU A 149 4.57 -5.69 -29.60
C LEU A 149 5.29 -4.59 -28.80
N VAL A 150 5.97 -4.95 -27.71
CA VAL A 150 6.77 -3.99 -26.94
C VAL A 150 7.94 -3.46 -27.78
N LYS A 151 8.63 -4.31 -28.53
CA LYS A 151 9.69 -3.90 -29.46
C LYS A 151 9.16 -2.91 -30.50
N ASP A 152 8.00 -3.20 -31.08
CA ASP A 152 7.36 -2.32 -32.06
C ASP A 152 7.03 -0.96 -31.41
N LEU A 153 6.46 -0.93 -30.21
CA LEU A 153 6.20 0.31 -29.47
C LEU A 153 7.47 1.11 -29.14
N LEU A 154 8.52 0.43 -28.67
CA LEU A 154 9.80 1.07 -28.38
C LEU A 154 10.41 1.67 -29.66
N SER A 155 10.29 0.97 -30.79
CA SER A 155 10.74 1.48 -32.09
C SER A 155 9.97 2.72 -32.53
N LEU A 156 8.72 2.91 -32.11
CA LEU A 156 7.91 4.08 -32.42
C LEU A 156 8.19 5.28 -31.50
N CYS A 157 8.92 5.06 -30.40
CA CYS A 157 9.37 6.15 -29.54
C CYS A 157 10.43 6.99 -30.26
N SER A 158 10.25 8.29 -30.18
CA SER A 158 11.04 9.34 -30.85
C SER A 158 12.02 10.05 -29.92
N SER A 159 11.97 9.78 -28.61
CA SER A 159 12.86 10.36 -27.59
C SER A 159 13.04 9.42 -26.40
N ALA A 160 14.13 9.59 -25.64
CA ALA A 160 14.34 8.86 -24.40
C ALA A 160 13.18 9.08 -23.39
N GLN A 161 12.60 10.28 -23.31
CA GLN A 161 11.47 10.54 -22.40
C GLN A 161 10.25 9.66 -22.70
N GLU A 162 9.92 9.45 -23.97
CA GLU A 162 8.84 8.54 -24.37
C GLU A 162 9.14 7.10 -23.95
N VAL A 163 10.36 6.62 -24.21
CA VAL A 163 10.82 5.29 -23.80
C VAL A 163 10.69 5.11 -22.28
N LYS A 164 11.13 6.11 -21.51
CA LYS A 164 11.05 6.13 -20.04
C LYS A 164 9.62 5.95 -19.55
N TYR A 165 8.67 6.74 -20.05
CA TYR A 165 7.29 6.68 -19.58
C TYR A 165 6.53 5.46 -20.11
N LEU A 166 6.86 4.96 -21.31
CA LEU A 166 6.32 3.71 -21.81
C LEU A 166 6.75 2.53 -20.94
N ILE A 167 8.05 2.38 -20.66
CA ILE A 167 8.57 1.32 -19.79
C ILE A 167 7.94 1.41 -18.39
N ARG A 168 7.80 2.62 -17.84
CA ARG A 168 7.16 2.84 -16.55
C ARG A 168 5.68 2.45 -16.54
N PHE A 169 4.95 2.73 -17.62
CA PHE A 169 3.57 2.26 -17.78
C PHE A 169 3.50 0.72 -17.82
N LEU A 170 4.33 0.07 -18.64
CA LEU A 170 4.35 -1.39 -18.79
C LEU A 170 4.72 -2.11 -17.48
N LYS A 171 5.54 -1.45 -16.62
CA LYS A 171 5.88 -1.88 -15.26
C LYS A 171 4.80 -1.59 -14.21
N LYS A 172 3.71 -0.94 -14.60
CA LYS A 172 2.64 -0.43 -13.73
C LYS A 172 3.14 0.55 -12.65
N ARG A 173 4.15 1.38 -12.97
CA ARG A 173 4.81 2.31 -12.04
C ARG A 173 5.23 3.64 -12.69
N MET A 174 4.30 4.59 -12.86
CA MET A 174 4.57 5.93 -13.46
C MET A 174 5.59 6.81 -12.71
N ARG A 175 5.60 6.78 -11.37
CA ARG A 175 6.54 7.52 -10.49
C ARG A 175 6.61 9.05 -10.69
N ILE A 176 5.56 9.70 -11.20
CA ILE A 176 5.52 11.16 -11.37
C ILE A 176 5.25 11.94 -10.06
N GLY A 177 4.94 11.23 -8.96
CA GLY A 177 4.65 11.84 -7.65
C GLY A 177 3.21 12.31 -7.47
N LEU A 178 2.29 11.81 -8.31
CA LEU A 178 0.85 11.91 -8.12
C LEU A 178 0.30 10.54 -7.73
N SER A 179 -0.50 10.49 -6.67
CA SER A 179 -1.21 9.28 -6.26
C SER A 179 -2.56 9.18 -6.97
N THR A 180 -3.20 8.01 -7.00
CA THR A 180 -4.60 7.85 -7.45
C THR A 180 -5.52 8.87 -6.78
N GLN A 181 -5.34 9.14 -5.48
CA GLN A 181 -6.10 10.16 -4.77
C GLN A 181 -5.89 11.58 -5.32
N SER A 182 -4.67 11.91 -5.78
CA SER A 182 -4.40 13.23 -6.37
C SER A 182 -5.16 13.40 -7.67
N VAL A 183 -5.16 12.36 -8.51
CA VAL A 183 -5.88 12.35 -9.78
C VAL A 183 -7.39 12.38 -9.52
N SER A 184 -7.89 11.49 -8.66
CA SER A 184 -9.30 11.39 -8.27
C SER A 184 -9.90 12.70 -7.73
N SER A 185 -9.10 13.49 -7.00
CA SER A 185 -9.54 14.80 -6.46
C SER A 185 -9.80 15.86 -7.54
N LEU A 186 -9.35 15.62 -8.78
CA LEU A 186 -9.54 16.50 -9.93
C LEU A 186 -10.65 16.03 -10.87
N LEU A 187 -11.23 14.86 -10.60
CA LEU A 187 -12.31 14.27 -11.40
C LEU A 187 -13.67 14.60 -10.77
N ASP A 188 -14.72 14.64 -11.58
CA ASP A 188 -16.08 14.63 -11.05
C ASP A 188 -16.53 13.21 -10.64
N GLU A 189 -17.73 13.08 -10.08
CA GLU A 189 -18.23 11.79 -9.58
C GLU A 189 -18.50 10.78 -10.72
N SER A 190 -18.94 11.26 -11.89
CA SER A 190 -19.19 10.43 -13.07
C SER A 190 -17.89 9.88 -13.63
N GLU A 191 -16.88 10.74 -13.75
CA GLU A 191 -15.53 10.39 -14.15
C GLU A 191 -14.87 9.42 -13.18
N ARG A 192 -15.00 9.63 -11.85
CA ARG A 192 -14.49 8.69 -10.84
C ARG A 192 -15.10 7.30 -11.01
N LYS A 193 -16.43 7.20 -11.12
CA LYS A 193 -17.12 5.91 -11.32
C LYS A 193 -16.65 5.22 -12.60
N ARG A 194 -16.59 5.95 -13.72
CA ARG A 194 -16.25 5.42 -15.04
C ARG A 194 -14.77 5.05 -15.19
N LEU A 195 -13.86 5.87 -14.66
CA LEU A 195 -12.42 5.73 -14.89
C LEU A 195 -11.71 4.97 -13.78
N LEU A 196 -12.14 5.15 -12.52
CA LEU A 196 -11.48 4.56 -11.35
C LEU A 196 -12.28 3.39 -10.75
N GLY A 197 -13.53 3.21 -11.17
CA GLY A 197 -14.38 2.13 -10.67
C GLY A 197 -14.78 2.30 -9.21
N TYR A 198 -14.79 3.52 -8.68
CA TYR A 198 -15.25 3.79 -7.32
C TYR A 198 -15.95 5.15 -7.20
N GLN A 199 -16.67 5.33 -6.10
CA GLN A 199 -17.43 6.53 -5.78
C GLN A 199 -16.97 7.17 -4.47
N SER A 200 -17.20 8.46 -4.29
CA SER A 200 -16.74 9.24 -3.13
C SER A 200 -17.74 10.32 -2.70
N GLY A 201 -18.78 10.58 -3.50
CA GLY A 201 -19.86 11.52 -3.17
C GLY A 201 -20.95 10.89 -2.31
N SER A 202 -21.72 11.73 -1.61
CA SER A 202 -22.87 11.30 -0.80
C SER A 202 -24.23 11.44 -1.50
N GLY A 203 -24.28 11.99 -2.72
CA GLY A 203 -25.52 12.43 -3.38
C GLY A 203 -26.08 11.52 -4.49
N ASP A 204 -25.36 10.48 -4.92
CA ASP A 204 -25.80 9.55 -5.97
C ASP A 204 -24.92 8.30 -5.91
N LEU A 205 -25.21 7.39 -4.98
CA LEU A 205 -24.47 6.14 -4.89
C LEU A 205 -25.10 5.05 -5.77
N GLN A 206 -24.26 4.35 -6.51
CA GLN A 206 -24.65 3.15 -7.24
C GLN A 206 -24.12 1.92 -6.50
N ILE A 207 -25.03 1.02 -6.13
CA ILE A 207 -24.62 -0.25 -5.54
C ILE A 207 -23.91 -1.13 -6.57
N GLY A 208 -22.91 -1.90 -6.15
CA GLY A 208 -22.01 -2.64 -7.03
C GLY A 208 -20.80 -1.84 -7.52
N ILE A 209 -20.71 -0.55 -7.19
CA ILE A 209 -19.49 0.28 -7.30
C ILE A 209 -19.01 0.59 -5.87
N PRO A 210 -17.76 0.27 -5.51
CA PRO A 210 -17.28 0.49 -4.15
C PRO A 210 -17.16 1.98 -3.80
N ILE A 211 -17.53 2.31 -2.57
CA ILE A 211 -17.36 3.62 -1.94
C ILE A 211 -15.93 3.72 -1.41
N GLN A 212 -15.25 4.80 -1.75
CA GLN A 212 -13.92 5.10 -1.24
C GLN A 212 -13.91 5.02 0.30
N PRO A 213 -13.00 4.26 0.92
CA PRO A 213 -13.11 3.99 2.34
C PRO A 213 -12.72 5.21 3.16
N GLN A 214 -13.41 5.47 4.27
CA GLN A 214 -12.94 6.41 5.27
C GLN A 214 -11.70 5.84 5.98
N LEU A 215 -10.73 6.70 6.26
CA LEU A 215 -9.42 6.34 6.80
C LEU A 215 -9.28 6.86 8.24
N ALA A 216 -8.35 6.26 8.99
CA ALA A 216 -8.02 6.70 10.34
C ALA A 216 -6.64 7.36 10.43
N LYS A 217 -6.53 8.40 11.26
CA LYS A 217 -5.25 8.97 11.70
C LYS A 217 -4.58 7.99 12.66
N SER A 218 -3.26 7.80 12.52
CA SER A 218 -2.48 7.21 13.62
C SER A 218 -2.36 8.24 14.73
N PHE A 219 -2.52 7.84 15.99
CA PHE A 219 -2.12 8.69 17.10
C PHE A 219 -0.61 8.97 17.00
N GLN A 220 -0.23 10.24 17.05
CA GLN A 220 1.17 10.66 17.01
C GLN A 220 1.59 11.12 18.41
N LYS A 221 2.61 10.46 18.96
CA LYS A 221 3.31 10.93 20.16
C LYS A 221 4.00 12.27 19.88
N GLU A 222 4.07 13.16 20.87
CA GLU A 222 4.84 14.40 20.71
C GLU A 222 6.34 14.11 20.77
N ASN A 223 6.74 13.22 21.68
CA ASN A 223 8.10 12.72 21.80
C ASN A 223 8.14 11.20 21.58
N LYS A 224 9.18 10.69 20.91
CA LYS A 224 9.32 9.25 20.59
C LYS A 224 9.38 8.35 21.83
N GLU A 225 9.72 8.91 22.98
CA GLU A 225 9.85 8.22 24.28
C GLU A 225 8.58 8.31 25.14
N GLU A 226 7.59 9.08 24.70
CA GLU A 226 6.38 9.34 25.46
C GLU A 226 5.42 8.14 25.41
N GLU A 227 4.93 7.71 26.57
CA GLU A 227 3.88 6.70 26.64
C GLU A 227 2.54 7.28 26.14
N ILE A 228 1.81 6.46 25.37
CA ILE A 228 0.45 6.80 24.93
C ILE A 228 -0.49 6.61 26.13
N THR A 229 -1.00 7.71 26.68
CA THR A 229 -2.03 7.67 27.73
C THR A 229 -3.37 8.13 27.20
N MET A 230 -4.46 7.58 27.73
CA MET A 230 -5.81 7.97 27.32
C MET A 230 -6.16 9.42 27.65
N GLU A 231 -5.53 9.98 28.70
CA GLU A 231 -5.62 11.42 29.02
C GLU A 231 -5.15 12.30 27.85
N LYS A 232 -4.02 11.94 27.21
CA LYS A 232 -3.50 12.69 26.05
C LYS A 232 -4.37 12.52 24.82
N ILE A 233 -4.91 11.32 24.61
CA ILE A 233 -5.86 11.04 23.53
C ILE A 233 -7.12 11.89 23.71
N LYS A 234 -7.63 11.98 24.94
CA LYS A 234 -8.78 12.81 25.28
C LYS A 234 -8.54 14.28 24.98
N LYS A 235 -7.39 14.81 25.41
CA LYS A 235 -7.03 16.21 25.16
C LYS A 235 -6.83 16.54 23.69
N LYS A 236 -6.15 15.66 22.93
CA LYS A 236 -5.74 15.92 21.53
C LYS A 236 -6.80 15.56 20.49
N PHE A 237 -7.55 14.49 20.74
CA PHE A 237 -8.52 13.97 19.80
C PHE A 237 -9.93 14.13 20.32
N LEU A 238 -10.23 13.88 21.59
CA LEU A 238 -11.62 14.00 22.06
C LEU A 238 -12.02 15.47 22.33
N ASN A 239 -11.06 16.41 22.40
CA ASN A 239 -11.29 17.80 22.85
C ASN A 239 -12.08 17.84 24.16
N ASP A 240 -11.76 16.90 25.06
CA ASP A 240 -12.46 16.64 26.33
C ASP A 240 -13.93 16.17 26.23
N ASP A 241 -14.49 16.01 25.03
CA ASP A 241 -15.81 15.40 24.81
C ASP A 241 -15.71 13.88 24.61
N LEU A 242 -15.77 13.15 25.73
CA LEU A 242 -15.89 11.68 25.74
C LEU A 242 -17.25 11.20 25.20
N GLY A 243 -18.29 12.02 25.30
CA GLY A 243 -19.66 11.68 24.90
C GLY A 243 -19.82 11.56 23.39
N GLY A 244 -19.05 12.32 22.61
CA GLY A 244 -19.10 12.32 21.15
C GLY A 244 -18.30 11.22 20.45
N CYS A 245 -17.78 10.20 21.16
CA CYS A 245 -16.93 9.18 20.56
C CYS A 245 -17.29 7.73 20.92
N TYR A 246 -16.87 6.83 20.03
CA TYR A 246 -17.10 5.40 20.06
C TYR A 246 -15.78 4.65 19.95
N PHE A 247 -15.67 3.55 20.68
CA PHE A 247 -14.45 2.76 20.84
C PHE A 247 -14.70 1.35 20.36
N GLU A 248 -13.87 0.89 19.43
CA GLU A 248 -13.95 -0.45 18.85
C GLU A 248 -12.57 -1.11 18.91
N TYR A 249 -12.53 -2.43 18.89
CA TYR A 249 -11.27 -3.13 18.70
C TYR A 249 -10.71 -2.91 17.30
N LYS A 250 -9.38 -2.83 17.23
CA LYS A 250 -8.67 -2.83 15.96
C LYS A 250 -8.25 -4.26 15.62
N TYR A 251 -9.06 -4.90 14.79
CA TYR A 251 -8.76 -6.21 14.23
C TYR A 251 -7.59 -6.14 13.23
N ASP A 252 -6.80 -7.23 13.17
CA ASP A 252 -5.74 -7.46 12.19
C ASP A 252 -6.29 -8.37 11.08
N GLY A 253 -6.95 -7.77 10.10
CA GLY A 253 -7.68 -8.47 9.06
C GLY A 253 -7.53 -7.84 7.67
N GLU A 254 -8.43 -8.26 6.78
CA GLU A 254 -8.58 -7.66 5.45
C GLU A 254 -9.88 -6.85 5.43
N ARG A 255 -9.78 -5.53 5.29
CA ARG A 255 -10.98 -4.69 5.13
C ARG A 255 -11.72 -5.06 3.85
N LEU A 256 -12.99 -5.43 3.99
CA LEU A 256 -13.91 -5.74 2.90
C LEU A 256 -15.16 -4.85 2.98
N GLN A 257 -15.45 -4.17 1.89
CA GLN A 257 -16.74 -3.55 1.66
C GLN A 257 -17.66 -4.55 0.96
N VAL A 258 -18.74 -4.92 1.63
CA VAL A 258 -19.71 -5.91 1.16
C VAL A 258 -20.86 -5.18 0.50
N HIS A 259 -21.12 -5.46 -0.77
CA HIS A 259 -22.29 -4.99 -1.48
C HIS A 259 -23.21 -6.16 -1.76
N TYR A 260 -24.46 -6.05 -1.35
CA TYR A 260 -25.51 -6.99 -1.73
C TYR A 260 -26.58 -6.27 -2.53
N THR A 261 -26.89 -6.75 -3.72
CA THR A 261 -27.93 -6.19 -4.61
C THR A 261 -28.40 -7.24 -5.59
N ASN A 262 -29.69 -7.22 -5.96
CA ASN A 262 -30.25 -8.12 -6.98
C ASN A 262 -29.93 -9.61 -6.75
N GLY A 263 -29.85 -10.03 -5.48
CA GLY A 263 -29.51 -11.40 -5.11
C GLY A 263 -28.04 -11.79 -5.26
N GLU A 264 -27.13 -10.84 -5.52
CA GLU A 264 -25.69 -11.09 -5.67
C GLU A 264 -24.87 -10.32 -4.63
N VAL A 265 -23.74 -10.91 -4.21
CA VAL A 265 -22.75 -10.28 -3.33
C VAL A 265 -21.51 -9.92 -4.13
N LYS A 266 -21.02 -8.69 -3.95
CA LYS A 266 -19.68 -8.27 -4.37
C LYS A 266 -18.86 -7.86 -3.15
N LEU A 267 -17.59 -8.26 -3.15
CA LEU A 267 -16.64 -7.94 -2.09
C LEU A 267 -15.54 -7.05 -2.65
N PHE A 268 -15.29 -5.91 -2.03
CA PHE A 268 -14.24 -4.98 -2.45
C PHE A 268 -13.22 -4.79 -1.33
N GLY A 269 -11.94 -4.91 -1.65
CA GLY A 269 -10.85 -4.69 -0.71
C GLY A 269 -10.66 -3.21 -0.36
N ARG A 270 -9.70 -2.94 0.54
CA ARG A 270 -9.33 -1.57 0.92
C ARG A 270 -8.85 -0.70 -0.25
N SER A 271 -8.17 -1.30 -1.22
CA SER A 271 -7.69 -0.59 -2.42
C SER A 271 -8.75 -0.56 -3.52
N LEU A 272 -9.99 -0.94 -3.19
CA LEU A 272 -11.18 -0.95 -4.03
C LEU A 272 -11.16 -2.01 -5.13
N GLU A 273 -10.27 -3.00 -5.00
CA GLU A 273 -10.19 -4.17 -5.87
C GLU A 273 -11.31 -5.17 -5.56
N GLU A 274 -11.95 -5.73 -6.59
CA GLU A 274 -12.97 -6.76 -6.41
C GLU A 274 -12.34 -8.10 -6.00
N LYS A 275 -12.71 -8.60 -4.81
CA LYS A 275 -12.24 -9.87 -4.22
C LYS A 275 -13.29 -10.97 -4.19
N THR A 276 -14.46 -10.76 -4.80
CA THR A 276 -15.57 -11.75 -4.82
C THR A 276 -15.12 -13.14 -5.25
N LYS A 277 -14.34 -13.24 -6.35
CA LYS A 277 -13.80 -14.52 -6.84
C LYS A 277 -12.77 -15.14 -5.89
N GLN A 278 -11.97 -14.32 -5.22
CA GLN A 278 -10.96 -14.77 -4.27
C GLN A 278 -11.62 -15.39 -3.03
N PHE A 279 -12.75 -14.85 -2.58
CA PHE A 279 -13.49 -15.29 -1.39
C PHE A 279 -14.89 -15.82 -1.75
N LYS A 280 -14.95 -16.72 -2.75
CA LYS A 280 -16.21 -17.26 -3.30
C LYS A 280 -17.09 -17.95 -2.25
N GLU A 281 -16.49 -18.69 -1.32
CA GLU A 281 -17.23 -19.36 -0.26
C GLU A 281 -17.92 -18.34 0.66
N LEU A 282 -17.18 -17.33 1.11
CA LEU A 282 -17.70 -16.22 1.91
C LEU A 282 -18.81 -15.46 1.18
N SER A 283 -18.62 -15.15 -0.12
CA SER A 283 -19.64 -14.44 -0.89
C SER A 283 -20.94 -15.23 -1.01
N ASN A 284 -20.86 -16.57 -1.16
CA ASN A 284 -22.05 -17.43 -1.20
C ASN A 284 -22.77 -17.46 0.15
N GLN A 285 -22.02 -17.62 1.25
CA GLN A 285 -22.59 -17.60 2.60
C GLN A 285 -23.30 -16.27 2.92
N LEU A 286 -22.70 -15.15 2.51
CA LEU A 286 -23.31 -13.82 2.65
C LEU A 286 -24.56 -13.66 1.79
N LYS A 287 -24.53 -14.18 0.55
CA LYS A 287 -25.68 -14.16 -0.35
C LYS A 287 -26.87 -14.89 0.27
N ASP A 288 -26.65 -16.10 0.80
CA ASP A 288 -27.68 -16.88 1.48
C ASP A 288 -28.20 -16.15 2.73
N TYR A 289 -27.30 -15.55 3.52
CA TYR A 289 -27.68 -14.77 4.70
C TYR A 289 -28.60 -13.60 4.35
N PHE A 290 -28.21 -12.75 3.40
CA PHE A 290 -28.98 -11.58 3.02
C PHE A 290 -30.33 -11.97 2.39
N HIS A 291 -30.33 -13.03 1.56
CA HIS A 291 -31.56 -13.55 0.97
C HIS A 291 -32.54 -14.06 2.03
N ASN A 292 -32.07 -14.91 2.96
CA ASN A 292 -32.91 -15.48 4.02
C ASN A 292 -33.46 -14.43 4.99
N ASN A 293 -32.73 -13.34 5.19
CA ASN A 293 -33.16 -12.21 6.02
C ASN A 293 -33.92 -11.12 5.23
N LYS A 294 -34.21 -11.35 3.94
CA LYS A 294 -35.01 -10.46 3.09
C LYS A 294 -34.44 -9.05 2.95
N PHE A 295 -33.12 -8.94 2.85
CA PHE A 295 -32.49 -7.70 2.41
C PHE A 295 -32.79 -7.48 0.92
N ASP A 296 -33.07 -6.24 0.52
CA ASP A 296 -33.13 -5.87 -0.90
C ASP A 296 -31.75 -5.45 -1.39
N ASP A 297 -31.15 -4.50 -0.66
CA ASP A 297 -29.82 -3.98 -0.92
C ASP A 297 -29.14 -3.49 0.38
N VAL A 298 -27.82 -3.70 0.46
CA VAL A 298 -27.02 -3.22 1.61
C VAL A 298 -25.55 -3.04 1.22
N ILE A 299 -24.91 -2.02 1.82
CA ILE A 299 -23.46 -1.85 1.80
C ILE A 299 -22.93 -1.84 3.23
N LEU A 300 -22.08 -2.82 3.55
CA LEU A 300 -21.41 -2.93 4.84
C LEU A 300 -19.92 -2.66 4.69
N ASP A 301 -19.32 -2.06 5.72
CA ASP A 301 -17.87 -1.90 5.84
C ASP A 301 -17.41 -2.81 7.00
N CYS A 302 -16.60 -3.81 6.67
CA CYS A 302 -16.25 -4.88 7.60
C CYS A 302 -14.74 -5.19 7.54
N GLU A 303 -14.23 -5.77 8.61
CA GLU A 303 -12.91 -6.39 8.65
C GLU A 303 -13.09 -7.90 8.56
N MET A 304 -12.53 -8.54 7.55
CA MET A 304 -12.49 -9.99 7.45
C MET A 304 -11.34 -10.53 8.31
N ILE A 305 -11.67 -11.46 9.18
CA ILE A 305 -10.75 -12.13 10.10
C ILE A 305 -10.83 -13.64 9.93
N CYS A 306 -9.78 -14.35 10.34
CA CYS A 306 -9.83 -15.80 10.52
C CYS A 306 -10.24 -16.14 11.95
N TYR A 307 -11.01 -17.21 12.09
CA TYR A 307 -11.50 -17.71 13.36
C TYR A 307 -11.35 -19.24 13.43
N ASP A 308 -10.81 -19.76 14.53
CA ASP A 308 -10.75 -21.20 14.82
C ASP A 308 -11.11 -21.45 16.28
N LYS A 309 -12.01 -22.40 16.53
CA LYS A 309 -12.41 -22.93 17.87
C LYS A 309 -12.78 -21.92 18.97
N GLY A 310 -13.12 -20.67 18.66
CA GLY A 310 -13.32 -19.66 19.74
C GLY A 310 -12.54 -18.38 19.53
N GLU A 311 -11.51 -18.43 18.68
CA GLU A 311 -10.40 -17.49 18.77
C GLU A 311 -10.05 -16.91 17.39
N ILE A 312 -9.63 -15.65 17.41
CA ILE A 312 -9.20 -14.91 16.22
C ILE A 312 -7.77 -15.31 15.88
N LEU A 313 -7.52 -15.66 14.62
CA LEU A 313 -6.18 -16.02 14.13
C LEU A 313 -5.45 -14.81 13.52
N PRO A 314 -4.10 -14.78 13.54
CA PRO A 314 -3.33 -13.74 12.88
C PRO A 314 -3.56 -13.67 11.37
N PHE A 315 -3.42 -12.48 10.79
CA PHE A 315 -3.62 -12.22 9.35
C PHE A 315 -2.82 -13.15 8.41
N GLN A 316 -1.66 -13.65 8.84
CA GLN A 316 -0.83 -14.52 8.00
C GLN A 316 -1.51 -15.84 7.65
N GLU A 317 -2.34 -16.37 8.55
CA GLU A 317 -3.10 -17.61 8.31
C GLU A 317 -4.14 -17.43 7.19
N MET A 318 -4.63 -16.21 6.92
CA MET A 318 -5.49 -15.94 5.75
C MET A 318 -4.76 -16.08 4.41
N GLN A 319 -3.43 -15.86 4.37
CA GLN A 319 -2.67 -15.89 3.11
C GLN A 319 -2.27 -17.30 2.72
N ASN A 320 -2.00 -18.14 3.72
CA ASN A 320 -1.67 -19.54 3.55
C ASN A 320 -2.97 -20.32 3.34
N LYS A 321 -3.46 -20.37 2.09
CA LYS A 321 -4.72 -21.04 1.65
C LYS A 321 -4.84 -22.54 2.00
N THR A 322 -3.96 -23.09 2.82
CA THR A 322 -4.07 -24.41 3.43
C THR A 322 -5.01 -24.32 4.61
N TYR A 323 -6.29 -24.08 4.34
CA TYR A 323 -7.31 -24.15 5.38
C TYR A 323 -7.37 -25.62 5.84
N GLU A 324 -6.87 -25.91 7.04
CA GLU A 324 -7.33 -27.09 7.76
C GLU A 324 -8.86 -26.95 7.96
N ASN A 325 -9.58 -28.06 8.06
CA ASN A 325 -11.06 -28.09 8.09
C ASN A 325 -11.72 -27.32 9.26
N SER A 326 -10.95 -26.66 10.14
CA SER A 326 -11.42 -25.91 11.30
C SER A 326 -11.31 -24.38 11.21
N VAL A 327 -10.63 -23.82 10.20
CA VAL A 327 -10.48 -22.35 10.06
C VAL A 327 -11.64 -21.74 9.27
N TYR A 328 -12.32 -20.76 9.85
CA TYR A 328 -13.46 -20.05 9.24
C TYR A 328 -13.12 -18.58 8.96
N LEU A 329 -13.62 -18.05 7.85
CA LEU A 329 -13.60 -16.62 7.57
C LEU A 329 -14.83 -15.96 8.19
N SER A 330 -14.62 -14.90 8.98
CA SER A 330 -15.69 -14.13 9.61
C SER A 330 -15.54 -12.65 9.27
N LEU A 331 -16.66 -11.95 9.10
CA LEU A 331 -16.69 -10.51 8.95
C LEU A 331 -17.03 -9.85 10.28
N VAL A 332 -16.12 -9.00 10.78
CA VAL A 332 -16.45 -8.03 11.82
C VAL A 332 -16.88 -6.75 11.15
N CYS A 333 -18.19 -6.56 11.05
CA CYS A 333 -18.71 -5.32 10.50
C CYS A 333 -18.54 -4.19 11.52
N PHE A 334 -18.19 -3.01 11.02
CA PHE A 334 -17.92 -1.82 11.84
C PHE A 334 -18.63 -0.56 11.32
N ASP A 335 -19.30 -0.63 10.16
CA ASP A 335 -20.16 0.44 9.65
C ASP A 335 -21.20 -0.09 8.63
N ILE A 336 -22.26 0.70 8.40
CA ILE A 336 -23.27 0.48 7.36
C ILE A 336 -23.46 1.75 6.54
N LEU A 337 -23.26 1.66 5.23
CA LEU A 337 -23.18 2.82 4.35
C LEU A 337 -24.44 3.03 3.50
N TYR A 338 -25.20 1.96 3.29
CA TYR A 338 -26.38 1.93 2.45
C TYR A 338 -27.31 0.81 2.89
N HIS A 339 -28.61 1.05 2.87
CA HIS A 339 -29.63 0.04 3.16
C HIS A 339 -30.99 0.43 2.58
N ASN A 340 -31.68 -0.51 1.94
CA ASN A 340 -33.02 -0.36 1.35
C ASN A 340 -33.18 0.95 0.55
N LYS A 341 -32.30 1.14 -0.43
CA LYS A 341 -32.23 2.31 -1.32
C LYS A 341 -31.91 3.63 -0.65
N GLN A 342 -31.53 3.63 0.63
CA GLN A 342 -31.16 4.82 1.37
C GLN A 342 -29.64 4.90 1.55
N ILE A 343 -29.09 6.03 1.12
CA ILE A 343 -27.70 6.41 1.37
C ILE A 343 -27.57 6.87 2.83
N LEU A 344 -26.68 6.22 3.59
CA LEU A 344 -26.52 6.49 5.02
C LEU A 344 -25.28 7.36 5.33
N LEU A 345 -24.48 7.73 4.33
CA LEU A 345 -23.25 8.51 4.54
C LEU A 345 -23.46 9.82 5.30
N ASN A 346 -24.57 10.51 5.04
CA ASN A 346 -24.91 11.78 5.69
C ASN A 346 -25.51 11.61 7.10
N LYS A 347 -25.72 10.38 7.57
CA LYS A 347 -26.13 10.10 8.95
C LYS A 347 -24.90 10.02 9.85
N THR A 348 -25.04 10.43 11.11
CA THR A 348 -23.96 10.30 12.10
C THR A 348 -23.66 8.83 12.39
N TYR A 349 -22.47 8.52 12.93
CA TYR A 349 -22.09 7.15 13.22
C TYR A 349 -23.08 6.48 14.20
N SER A 350 -23.58 7.21 15.20
CA SER A 350 -24.61 6.75 16.13
C SER A 350 -25.91 6.35 15.44
N GLN A 351 -26.38 7.15 14.47
CA GLN A 351 -27.55 6.83 13.66
C GLN A 351 -27.33 5.61 12.76
N ARG A 352 -26.14 5.47 12.15
CA ARG A 352 -25.79 4.29 11.34
C ARG A 352 -25.72 3.03 12.21
N LEU A 353 -25.16 3.13 13.41
CA LEU A 353 -25.11 2.04 14.38
C LEU A 353 -26.51 1.61 14.85
N GLN A 354 -27.42 2.55 15.09
CA GLN A 354 -28.82 2.24 15.41
C GLN A 354 -29.51 1.48 14.27
N ILE A 355 -29.32 1.93 13.02
CA ILE A 355 -29.84 1.25 11.83
C ILE A 355 -29.26 -0.17 11.76
N TYR A 356 -27.93 -0.32 11.83
CA TYR A 356 -27.25 -1.62 11.85
C TYR A 356 -27.87 -2.57 12.89
N ASN A 357 -27.99 -2.12 14.15
CA ASN A 357 -28.52 -2.94 15.25
C ASN A 357 -29.99 -3.32 15.06
N SER A 358 -30.77 -2.50 14.35
CA SER A 358 -32.18 -2.78 14.08
C SER A 358 -32.41 -3.81 12.96
N ILE A 359 -31.45 -3.96 12.03
CA ILE A 359 -31.64 -4.75 10.81
C ILE A 359 -30.82 -6.05 10.80
N LEU A 360 -29.58 -6.02 11.31
CA LEU A 360 -28.68 -7.16 11.25
C LEU A 360 -28.86 -8.03 12.48
N LYS A 361 -29.41 -9.22 12.26
CA LYS A 361 -29.51 -10.26 13.27
C LYS A 361 -28.22 -11.08 13.29
N PRO A 362 -27.63 -11.36 14.47
CA PRO A 362 -26.43 -12.18 14.54
C PRO A 362 -26.69 -13.58 14.04
N ILE A 363 -25.71 -14.16 13.35
CA ILE A 363 -25.68 -15.60 13.10
C ILE A 363 -25.00 -16.24 14.31
N THR A 364 -25.75 -16.63 15.34
CA THR A 364 -25.16 -17.31 16.51
C THR A 364 -24.96 -18.81 16.28
N ASN A 365 -24.24 -19.19 15.22
CA ASN A 365 -23.78 -20.57 15.02
C ASN A 365 -22.25 -20.61 15.06
N GLN A 366 -21.65 -21.79 15.34
CA GLN A 366 -20.20 -21.99 15.44
C GLN A 366 -19.38 -21.59 14.18
N ARG A 367 -20.04 -21.23 13.08
CA ARG A 367 -19.49 -20.77 11.80
C ARG A 367 -19.95 -19.33 11.49
N GLN A 368 -19.70 -18.40 12.41
CA GLN A 368 -20.14 -17.00 12.29
C GLN A 368 -19.58 -16.34 11.03
N VAL A 369 -20.43 -16.10 10.03
CA VAL A 369 -20.06 -15.40 8.78
C VAL A 369 -19.98 -13.88 9.02
N ILE A 370 -20.82 -13.34 9.90
CA ILE A 370 -20.85 -11.93 10.30
C ILE A 370 -20.99 -11.84 11.83
N SER A 371 -20.12 -11.05 12.46
CA SER A 371 -20.18 -10.69 13.88
C SER A 371 -20.72 -9.26 14.05
N HIS A 372 -21.21 -8.96 15.27
CA HIS A 372 -21.77 -7.67 15.62
C HIS A 372 -20.73 -6.54 15.58
N ILE A 373 -21.17 -5.32 15.25
CA ILE A 373 -20.44 -4.11 15.63
C ILE A 373 -20.35 -4.09 17.17
N ILE A 374 -19.15 -4.33 17.71
CA ILE A 374 -18.84 -4.16 19.12
C ILE A 374 -18.26 -2.75 19.29
N SER A 375 -19.13 -1.81 19.65
CA SER A 375 -18.79 -0.40 19.79
C SER A 375 -19.20 0.11 21.17
N HIS A 376 -18.22 0.61 21.92
CA HIS A 376 -18.38 1.02 23.30
C HIS A 376 -18.35 2.54 23.44
N ARG A 377 -19.04 3.04 24.47
CA ARG A 377 -18.90 4.40 24.98
C ARG A 377 -18.44 4.33 26.42
N PHE A 378 -17.43 5.11 26.75
CA PHE A 378 -16.85 5.14 28.09
C PHE A 378 -17.12 6.49 28.75
N LYS A 379 -17.28 6.46 30.08
CA LYS A 379 -17.55 7.68 30.86
C LYS A 379 -16.29 8.30 31.45
N ASN A 380 -15.20 7.53 31.55
CA ASN A 380 -13.95 7.95 32.18
C ASN A 380 -12.74 7.27 31.53
N GLU A 381 -11.54 7.80 31.83
CA GLU A 381 -10.28 7.36 31.25
C GLU A 381 -9.85 5.96 31.69
N SER A 382 -10.15 5.58 32.94
CA SER A 382 -9.80 4.27 33.47
C SER A 382 -10.52 3.12 32.75
N GLU A 383 -11.76 3.33 32.30
CA GLU A 383 -12.47 2.37 31.44
C GLU A 383 -11.84 2.26 30.05
N MET A 384 -11.45 3.39 29.45
CA MET A 384 -10.77 3.40 28.14
C MET A 384 -9.42 2.68 28.19
N ASP A 385 -8.63 2.92 29.24
CA ASP A 385 -7.35 2.25 29.45
C ASP A 385 -7.52 0.75 29.63
N ARG A 386 -8.53 0.32 30.39
CA ARG A 386 -8.84 -1.11 30.55
C ARG A 386 -9.24 -1.73 29.22
N PHE A 387 -10.07 -1.07 28.41
CA PHE A 387 -10.45 -1.55 27.09
C PHE A 387 -9.25 -1.68 26.14
N TYR A 388 -8.35 -0.69 26.13
CA TYR A 388 -7.12 -0.77 25.33
C TYR A 388 -6.18 -1.87 25.81
N LYS A 389 -5.98 -2.01 27.12
CA LYS A 389 -5.16 -3.08 27.69
C LYS A 389 -5.76 -4.46 27.40
N GLN A 390 -7.09 -4.61 27.49
CA GLN A 390 -7.78 -5.84 27.14
C GLN A 390 -7.59 -6.19 25.67
N ALA A 391 -7.71 -5.22 24.75
CA ALA A 391 -7.45 -5.46 23.33
C ALA A 391 -6.05 -6.06 23.08
N LEU A 392 -5.05 -5.60 23.83
CA LEU A 392 -3.68 -6.11 23.73
C LEU A 392 -3.52 -7.50 24.36
N ILE A 393 -4.22 -7.79 25.45
CA ILE A 393 -4.27 -9.12 26.09
C ILE A 393 -4.93 -10.12 25.14
N ASP A 394 -6.00 -9.71 24.46
CA ASP A 394 -6.74 -10.50 23.46
C ASP A 394 -5.96 -10.67 22.14
N GLY A 395 -4.70 -10.20 22.07
CA GLY A 395 -3.83 -10.34 20.90
C GLY A 395 -4.21 -9.44 19.71
N LEU A 396 -5.10 -8.47 19.90
CA LEU A 396 -5.52 -7.53 18.86
C LEU A 396 -4.48 -6.41 18.67
N GLU A 397 -4.55 -5.72 17.53
CA GLU A 397 -3.57 -4.71 17.16
C GLU A 397 -3.64 -3.44 18.05
N GLY A 398 -4.80 -3.23 18.67
CA GLY A 398 -5.11 -2.10 19.54
C GLY A 398 -6.59 -1.70 19.41
N ILE A 399 -6.87 -0.40 19.38
CA ILE A 399 -8.25 0.12 19.32
C ILE A 399 -8.43 1.18 18.24
N MET A 400 -9.68 1.32 17.80
CA MET A 400 -10.18 2.37 16.94
C MET A 400 -11.08 3.30 17.76
N ILE A 401 -10.91 4.61 17.59
CA ILE A 401 -11.77 5.64 18.16
C ILE A 401 -12.45 6.38 17.01
N LYS A 402 -13.78 6.46 17.03
CA LYS A 402 -14.59 7.12 16.02
C LYS A 402 -15.39 8.24 16.65
N ARG A 403 -15.31 9.46 16.10
CA ARG A 403 -16.26 10.53 16.45
C ARG A 403 -17.65 10.19 15.93
N ASP A 404 -18.67 10.71 16.60
CA ASP A 404 -20.05 10.66 16.12
C ASP A 404 -20.27 11.61 14.94
N ALA A 405 -19.74 11.24 13.79
CA ALA A 405 -19.71 12.05 12.58
C ALA A 405 -20.29 11.32 11.38
N VAL A 406 -20.58 12.07 10.32
CA VAL A 406 -20.96 11.53 9.02
C VAL A 406 -19.83 10.71 8.41
N TYR A 407 -20.17 9.71 7.59
CA TYR A 407 -19.15 8.96 6.86
C TYR A 407 -18.59 9.84 5.75
N SER A 408 -17.28 10.06 5.77
CA SER A 408 -16.58 10.95 4.85
C SER A 408 -15.56 10.15 4.04
N PRO A 409 -15.91 9.69 2.82
CA PRO A 409 -15.03 8.92 1.94
C PRO A 409 -13.66 9.59 1.78
N GLY A 410 -12.58 8.83 2.01
CA GLY A 410 -11.20 9.32 1.87
C GLY A 410 -10.70 10.27 2.98
N SER A 411 -11.60 10.76 3.85
CA SER A 411 -11.24 11.59 5.00
C SER A 411 -10.46 10.79 6.05
N ARG A 412 -9.68 11.51 6.86
CA ARG A 412 -8.92 10.99 8.00
C ARG A 412 -9.30 11.64 9.33
N ASN A 413 -10.33 12.51 9.36
CA ASN A 413 -10.51 13.44 10.48
C ASN A 413 -11.21 12.83 11.68
N ASP A 414 -12.14 11.91 11.45
CA ASP A 414 -13.09 11.48 12.48
C ASP A 414 -12.72 10.15 13.13
N TRP A 415 -11.76 9.42 12.55
CA TRP A 415 -11.29 8.13 13.07
C TRP A 415 -9.82 8.22 13.50
N LEU A 416 -9.51 7.68 14.66
CA LEU A 416 -8.17 7.55 15.23
C LEU A 416 -7.88 6.07 15.49
N LYS A 417 -6.68 5.62 15.13
CA LYS A 417 -6.19 4.27 15.48
C LYS A 417 -5.06 4.38 16.50
N ILE A 418 -5.12 3.54 17.51
CA ILE A 418 -4.11 3.42 18.56
C ILE A 418 -3.59 1.99 18.51
N LYS A 419 -2.28 1.85 18.33
CA LYS A 419 -1.58 0.56 18.33
C LYS A 419 -0.53 0.57 19.43
N LYS A 420 -0.18 -0.62 19.94
CA LYS A 420 1.06 -0.77 20.70
C LYS A 420 2.24 -0.75 19.73
N GLU A 421 3.18 0.17 19.94
CA GLU A 421 4.46 0.16 19.25
C GLU A 421 5.42 -0.74 20.02
N LYS A 422 6.14 -1.62 19.31
CA LYS A 422 7.19 -2.45 19.88
C LYS A 422 8.52 -1.99 19.32
N ASP A 423 9.55 -1.97 20.16
CA ASP A 423 10.88 -1.50 19.78
C ASP A 423 11.91 -2.61 20.00
N ILE A 424 12.88 -2.70 19.09
CA ILE A 424 14.03 -3.59 19.20
C ILE A 424 15.28 -2.86 18.71
N ASP A 425 16.40 -3.11 19.38
CA ASP A 425 17.71 -2.60 18.96
C ASP A 425 18.36 -3.60 17.99
N LEU A 426 18.69 -3.15 16.78
CA LEU A 426 19.26 -3.97 15.72
C LEU A 426 20.57 -3.40 15.20
N VAL A 427 21.47 -4.29 14.80
CA VAL A 427 22.76 -3.98 14.20
C VAL A 427 22.59 -3.63 12.73
N VAL A 428 23.23 -2.55 12.27
CA VAL A 428 23.23 -2.14 10.86
C VAL A 428 24.34 -2.86 10.12
N LEU A 429 23.97 -3.60 9.07
CA LEU A 429 24.90 -4.49 8.36
C LEU A 429 25.33 -3.92 7.00
N GLY A 430 24.41 -3.26 6.29
CA GLY A 430 24.68 -2.75 4.95
C GLY A 430 23.56 -1.87 4.40
N GLY A 431 23.78 -1.30 3.22
CA GLY A 431 22.89 -0.33 2.58
C GLY A 431 22.55 -0.71 1.14
N TYR A 432 21.32 -0.35 0.74
CA TYR A 432 20.87 -0.40 -0.63
C TYR A 432 20.57 1.02 -1.10
N TYR A 433 21.13 1.43 -2.24
CA TYR A 433 20.72 2.65 -2.93
C TYR A 433 19.20 2.76 -3.07
N GLY A 434 18.73 4.00 -2.83
CA GLY A 434 17.34 4.35 -2.98
C GLY A 434 16.90 4.30 -4.43
N GLN A 435 15.61 4.51 -4.63
CA GLN A 435 14.97 4.50 -5.93
C GLN A 435 14.26 5.85 -6.15
N GLY A 436 14.30 6.39 -7.37
CA GLY A 436 13.69 7.69 -7.69
C GLY A 436 14.38 8.84 -6.95
N LYS A 437 13.62 9.71 -6.26
CA LYS A 437 14.17 10.92 -5.59
C LYS A 437 15.33 10.67 -4.61
N ARG A 438 15.50 9.45 -4.12
CA ARG A 438 16.54 9.06 -3.15
C ARG A 438 17.66 8.22 -3.77
N GLN A 439 17.77 8.18 -5.10
CA GLN A 439 18.77 7.37 -5.81
C GLN A 439 20.21 7.73 -5.46
N GLN A 440 20.48 9.00 -5.14
CA GLN A 440 21.81 9.46 -4.74
C GLN A 440 22.21 9.05 -3.31
N TRP A 441 21.29 8.43 -2.56
CA TRP A 441 21.48 8.04 -1.17
C TRP A 441 21.23 6.56 -0.97
N LEU A 442 21.76 6.01 0.11
CA LEU A 442 21.31 4.72 0.64
C LEU A 442 19.85 4.91 1.11
N GLY A 443 18.90 4.30 0.41
CA GLY A 443 17.47 4.47 0.64
C GLY A 443 16.86 3.40 1.54
N SER A 444 17.58 2.29 1.75
CA SER A 444 17.23 1.28 2.74
C SER A 444 18.47 0.60 3.29
N PHE A 445 18.34 -0.02 4.46
CA PHE A 445 19.44 -0.63 5.20
C PHE A 445 19.06 -2.05 5.61
N LEU A 446 20.04 -2.96 5.54
CA LEU A 446 19.94 -4.31 6.09
C LEU A 446 20.31 -4.27 7.57
N LEU A 447 19.46 -4.84 8.42
CA LEU A 447 19.67 -4.92 9.85
C LEU A 447 19.56 -6.36 10.36
N GLY A 448 20.24 -6.65 11.46
CA GLY A 448 20.25 -7.96 12.09
C GLY A 448 20.49 -7.92 13.59
N ILE A 449 20.56 -9.11 14.18
CA ILE A 449 20.91 -9.33 15.58
C ILE A 449 22.29 -9.97 15.63
N TYR A 450 23.12 -9.55 16.58
CA TYR A 450 24.38 -10.23 16.87
C TYR A 450 24.18 -11.19 18.04
N GLU A 451 24.38 -12.49 17.79
CA GLU A 451 24.22 -13.53 18.80
C GLU A 451 25.26 -14.64 18.59
N ASN A 452 25.89 -15.10 19.67
CA ASN A 452 26.87 -16.21 19.63
C ASN A 452 27.98 -16.05 18.58
N GLY A 453 28.49 -14.82 18.41
CA GLY A 453 29.55 -14.55 17.44
C GLY A 453 29.08 -14.43 15.99
N ARG A 454 27.77 -14.45 15.73
CA ARG A 454 27.18 -14.44 14.38
C ARG A 454 26.21 -13.27 14.19
N LEU A 455 26.11 -12.80 12.96
CA LEU A 455 25.17 -11.75 12.55
C LEU A 455 23.99 -12.38 11.82
N HIS A 456 22.79 -12.19 12.36
CA HIS A 456 21.55 -12.76 11.85
C HIS A 456 20.68 -11.67 11.23
N PRO A 457 20.66 -11.51 9.89
CA PRO A 457 19.77 -10.57 9.24
C PRO A 457 18.31 -10.86 9.57
N ILE A 458 17.55 -9.82 9.91
CA ILE A 458 16.15 -9.96 10.33
C ILE A 458 15.21 -8.93 9.69
N ALA A 459 15.76 -7.83 9.18
CA ALA A 459 14.95 -6.75 8.63
C ALA A 459 15.68 -5.93 7.55
N LYS A 460 14.89 -5.39 6.63
CA LYS A 460 15.30 -4.33 5.70
C LYS A 460 14.45 -3.10 5.95
N ILE A 461 15.09 -1.97 6.23
CA ILE A 461 14.40 -0.75 6.68
C ILE A 461 14.68 0.39 5.69
N GLY A 462 13.61 0.93 5.09
CA GLY A 462 13.67 2.13 4.23
C GLY A 462 12.79 3.29 4.70
N THR A 463 12.23 3.19 5.91
CA THR A 463 11.26 4.15 6.45
C THR A 463 11.65 4.60 7.86
N GLY A 464 11.17 5.78 8.29
CA GLY A 464 11.55 6.40 9.57
C GLY A 464 12.65 7.48 9.46
N PHE A 465 13.25 7.64 8.28
CA PHE A 465 14.32 8.62 8.02
C PHE A 465 13.79 9.90 7.36
N SER A 466 14.32 11.05 7.79
CA SER A 466 14.27 12.30 7.02
C SER A 466 15.27 12.24 5.86
N ASP A 467 15.05 13.03 4.80
CA ASP A 467 15.97 13.10 3.66
C ASP A 467 17.38 13.57 4.09
N GLN A 468 17.46 14.55 5.00
CA GLN A 468 18.72 15.00 5.61
C GLN A 468 19.44 13.86 6.32
N LYS A 469 18.70 12.98 7.02
CA LYS A 469 19.31 11.85 7.73
C LYS A 469 19.86 10.80 6.78
N LEU A 470 19.14 10.52 5.68
CA LEU A 470 19.63 9.60 4.65
C LEU A 470 20.90 10.12 3.98
N GLU A 471 20.97 11.43 3.70
CA GLU A 471 22.17 12.06 3.16
C GLU A 471 23.36 11.93 4.12
N GLU A 472 23.15 12.23 5.40
CA GLU A 472 24.17 12.10 6.45
C GLU A 472 24.71 10.66 6.55
N LEU A 473 23.80 9.68 6.68
CA LEU A 473 24.16 8.26 6.78
C LEU A 473 24.87 7.77 5.52
N THR A 474 24.41 8.20 4.34
CA THR A 474 25.09 7.88 3.08
C THR A 474 26.53 8.36 3.09
N LYS A 475 26.77 9.64 3.42
CA LYS A 475 28.13 10.20 3.49
C LYS A 475 29.00 9.44 4.51
N ARG A 476 28.44 9.12 5.68
CA ARG A 476 29.14 8.40 6.74
C ARG A 476 29.57 7.00 6.30
N TYR A 477 28.64 6.16 5.84
CA TYR A 477 28.96 4.78 5.47
C TYR A 477 29.79 4.68 4.19
N MET A 478 29.61 5.60 3.23
CA MET A 478 30.40 5.64 2.00
C MET A 478 31.82 6.16 2.21
N SER A 479 32.14 6.77 3.37
CA SER A 479 33.52 7.17 3.70
C SER A 479 34.43 5.99 4.03
N LYS A 480 33.86 4.86 4.47
CA LYS A 480 34.56 3.62 4.81
C LYS A 480 33.74 2.38 4.42
N PRO A 481 33.44 2.18 3.12
CA PRO A 481 32.69 1.01 2.69
C PRO A 481 33.50 -0.27 2.96
N SER A 482 32.79 -1.36 3.28
CA SER A 482 33.38 -2.69 3.25
C SER A 482 33.20 -3.27 1.85
N CYS A 483 34.26 -3.80 1.26
CA CYS A 483 34.21 -4.47 -0.05
C CYS A 483 33.72 -5.91 0.04
N SER A 484 33.44 -6.43 1.24
CA SER A 484 33.11 -7.83 1.46
C SER A 484 32.00 -8.01 2.49
N CYS A 485 31.15 -9.01 2.24
CA CYS A 485 30.16 -9.52 3.18
C CYS A 485 30.82 -9.85 4.53
N PRO A 486 30.20 -9.50 5.67
CA PRO A 486 30.74 -9.84 6.99
C PRO A 486 30.99 -11.34 7.13
N GLN A 487 32.17 -11.74 7.59
CA GLN A 487 32.56 -13.16 7.70
C GLN A 487 31.63 -14.00 8.57
N HIS A 488 30.98 -13.36 9.55
CA HIS A 488 30.08 -14.03 10.50
C HIS A 488 28.59 -13.88 10.14
N LEU A 489 28.28 -13.46 8.92
CA LEU A 489 26.90 -13.34 8.46
C LEU A 489 26.26 -14.72 8.25
N VAL A 490 25.10 -14.94 8.84
CA VAL A 490 24.30 -16.13 8.57
C VAL A 490 23.65 -15.99 7.19
N GLY A 491 23.77 -17.03 6.36
CA GLY A 491 23.52 -17.02 4.92
C GLY A 491 22.26 -16.25 4.49
N PHE A 492 22.46 -15.18 3.74
CA PHE A 492 21.40 -14.28 3.28
C PHE A 492 21.51 -14.04 1.77
N LYS A 493 20.41 -14.24 1.03
CA LYS A 493 20.44 -14.19 -0.44
C LYS A 493 20.33 -12.76 -1.02
N ASP A 494 19.58 -11.87 -0.36
CA ASP A 494 19.35 -10.49 -0.84
C ASP A 494 20.47 -9.53 -0.41
N GLN A 495 21.66 -9.72 -0.95
CA GLN A 495 22.86 -8.97 -0.56
C GLN A 495 22.69 -7.45 -0.79
N PRO A 496 23.10 -6.58 0.17
CA PRO A 496 23.11 -5.13 -0.01
C PRO A 496 24.11 -4.68 -1.07
N HIS A 497 23.85 -3.51 -1.67
CA HIS A 497 24.76 -2.89 -2.63
C HIS A 497 26.09 -2.45 -1.98
N VAL A 498 26.04 -2.08 -0.70
CA VAL A 498 27.20 -1.64 0.08
C VAL A 498 27.18 -2.34 1.44
N TRP A 499 28.27 -3.02 1.77
CA TRP A 499 28.50 -3.56 3.12
C TRP A 499 29.16 -2.51 4.00
N PHE A 500 28.82 -2.48 5.29
CA PHE A 500 29.42 -1.52 6.22
C PHE A 500 30.54 -2.16 7.03
N SER A 501 31.60 -1.40 7.27
CA SER A 501 32.74 -1.80 8.10
C SER A 501 32.50 -1.49 9.60
N GLN A 502 31.61 -0.55 9.89
CA GLN A 502 31.15 -0.19 11.23
C GLN A 502 29.73 -0.70 11.44
N ASN A 503 29.51 -1.38 12.55
CA ASN A 503 28.22 -1.92 12.92
C ASN A 503 27.59 -1.01 13.98
N ASP A 504 26.87 0.01 13.52
CA ASP A 504 26.05 0.84 14.41
C ASP A 504 24.84 0.04 14.93
N VAL A 505 24.29 0.45 16.07
CA VAL A 505 23.04 -0.11 16.60
C VAL A 505 21.93 0.92 16.49
N TRP A 506 20.79 0.52 15.92
CA TRP A 506 19.61 1.36 15.76
C TRP A 506 18.43 0.79 16.54
N GLU A 507 17.69 1.68 17.19
CA GLU A 507 16.38 1.34 17.75
C GLU A 507 15.35 1.37 16.61
N VAL A 508 14.60 0.28 16.47
CA VAL A 508 13.66 0.01 15.39
C VAL A 508 12.29 -0.32 15.95
N THR A 509 11.29 0.43 15.51
CA THR A 509 9.90 0.14 15.85
C THR A 509 9.30 -0.85 14.83
N TYR A 510 8.55 -1.84 15.30
CA TYR A 510 7.86 -2.82 14.48
C TYR A 510 6.43 -3.09 15.00
N ASP A 511 5.60 -3.73 14.17
CA ASP A 511 4.21 -4.04 14.51
C ASP A 511 4.11 -5.45 15.15
N THR A 512 4.61 -6.49 14.47
CA THR A 512 4.59 -7.89 14.94
C THR A 512 5.79 -8.68 14.43
N VAL A 513 6.07 -9.84 15.04
CA VAL A 513 7.05 -10.82 14.55
C VAL A 513 6.38 -11.81 13.60
N SER A 514 7.10 -12.25 12.58
CA SER A 514 6.63 -13.21 11.58
C SER A 514 7.70 -14.23 11.21
N ALA A 515 7.27 -15.43 10.85
CA ALA A 515 8.12 -16.39 10.15
C ALA A 515 8.49 -15.86 8.75
N SER A 516 9.73 -16.10 8.33
CA SER A 516 10.27 -15.62 7.06
C SER A 516 11.14 -16.66 6.36
N PRO A 517 10.84 -16.99 5.09
CA PRO A 517 11.71 -17.82 4.27
C PRO A 517 12.96 -17.07 3.75
N LEU A 518 12.97 -15.73 3.86
CA LEU A 518 14.04 -14.88 3.33
C LEU A 518 15.15 -14.63 4.38
N TYR A 519 14.76 -14.38 5.61
CA TYR A 519 15.69 -14.05 6.69
C TYR A 519 16.10 -15.33 7.42
N PRO A 520 17.40 -15.55 7.69
CA PRO A 520 17.92 -16.81 8.21
C PRO A 520 18.00 -16.87 9.73
N ALA A 521 17.46 -15.86 10.45
CA ALA A 521 17.41 -15.85 11.90
C ALA A 521 16.52 -17.01 12.41
N GLN A 522 17.08 -18.19 12.60
CA GLN A 522 16.36 -19.44 12.87
C GLN A 522 16.49 -19.88 14.33
N ASN A 523 15.60 -20.78 14.74
CA ASN A 523 15.73 -21.63 15.91
C ASN A 523 15.34 -23.07 15.50
N SER A 524 15.85 -24.07 16.22
CA SER A 524 15.47 -25.49 16.14
C SER A 524 13.97 -25.77 16.05
N GLN A 525 13.10 -24.87 16.53
CA GLN A 525 11.64 -25.03 16.52
C GLN A 525 10.95 -24.53 15.24
N LEU A 526 11.66 -23.82 14.35
CA LEU A 526 11.09 -23.29 13.10
C LEU A 526 11.88 -23.80 11.88
N ASN A 527 11.15 -24.27 10.86
CA ASN A 527 11.73 -24.65 9.57
C ASN A 527 12.16 -23.44 8.71
N THR A 528 11.85 -22.22 9.17
CA THR A 528 12.18 -20.94 8.51
C THR A 528 12.76 -19.97 9.54
N GLY A 529 13.37 -18.86 9.12
CA GLY A 529 13.81 -17.86 10.08
C GLY A 529 12.68 -16.92 10.50
N ILE A 530 13.01 -15.90 11.28
CA ILE A 530 12.07 -14.87 11.74
C ILE A 530 12.40 -13.51 11.12
N SER A 531 11.41 -12.62 11.11
CA SER A 531 11.52 -11.23 10.69
C SER A 531 10.49 -10.37 11.41
N VAL A 532 10.78 -9.07 11.53
CA VAL A 532 9.86 -8.08 12.09
C VAL A 532 9.02 -7.40 11.00
N ARG A 533 7.71 -7.23 11.22
CA ARG A 533 6.78 -6.61 10.27
C ARG A 533 6.73 -5.10 10.41
N PHE A 534 6.71 -4.43 9.25
CA PHE A 534 6.69 -2.98 9.11
C PHE A 534 7.76 -2.23 9.93
N PRO A 535 9.03 -2.66 9.87
CA PRO A 535 10.08 -2.04 10.67
C PRO A 535 10.36 -0.60 10.22
N ARG A 536 10.53 0.29 11.19
CA ARG A 536 10.75 1.73 11.01
C ARG A 536 11.91 2.18 11.88
N PHE A 537 12.84 2.94 11.32
CA PHE A 537 13.91 3.55 12.10
C PHE A 537 13.34 4.51 13.14
N LYS A 538 13.70 4.33 14.41
CA LYS A 538 13.34 5.22 15.51
C LYS A 538 14.49 6.16 15.83
N ARG A 539 15.67 5.64 16.17
CA ARG A 539 16.88 6.45 16.45
C ARG A 539 18.16 5.60 16.40
N GLU A 540 19.30 6.28 16.35
CA GLU A 540 20.60 5.65 16.60
C GLU A 540 20.81 5.41 18.10
N ARG A 541 21.55 4.35 18.44
CA ARG A 541 21.92 3.96 19.81
C ARG A 541 23.44 3.95 19.97
N PRO A 542 24.08 5.14 20.01
CA PRO A 542 25.53 5.22 20.22
C PRO A 542 25.94 4.72 21.61
N ASP A 543 24.98 4.59 22.52
CA ASP A 543 25.12 4.02 23.86
C ASP A 543 25.18 2.48 23.87
N LYS A 544 24.98 1.81 22.73
CA LYS A 544 24.96 0.34 22.62
C LYS A 544 26.03 -0.22 21.70
N THR A 545 26.62 -1.34 22.10
CA THR A 545 27.45 -2.19 21.24
C THR A 545 26.61 -3.23 20.51
N ILE A 546 27.19 -3.91 19.51
CA ILE A 546 26.49 -4.92 18.72
C ILE A 546 26.01 -6.10 19.58
N GLU A 547 26.77 -6.46 20.61
CA GLU A 547 26.45 -7.50 21.58
C GLU A 547 25.22 -7.14 22.44
N GLN A 548 24.84 -5.86 22.47
CA GLN A 548 23.67 -5.35 23.19
C GLN A 548 22.46 -5.14 22.26
N SER A 549 22.53 -5.64 21.01
CA SER A 549 21.35 -5.79 20.16
C SER A 549 20.35 -6.77 20.78
N GLY A 550 19.06 -6.59 20.48
CA GLY A 550 17.99 -7.38 21.10
C GLY A 550 18.15 -8.88 20.78
N PRO A 551 17.98 -9.78 21.77
CA PRO A 551 18.23 -11.20 21.56
C PRO A 551 17.18 -11.81 20.62
N ILE A 552 17.57 -12.82 19.84
CA ILE A 552 16.66 -13.53 18.92
C ILE A 552 15.55 -14.21 19.74
N GLN A 553 15.90 -14.68 20.94
CA GLN A 553 14.98 -15.36 21.85
C GLN A 553 13.75 -14.51 22.23
N ASP A 554 13.90 -13.20 22.47
CA ASP A 554 12.76 -12.34 22.82
C ASP A 554 11.73 -12.28 21.69
N LEU A 555 12.21 -12.18 20.44
CA LEU A 555 11.34 -12.19 19.26
C LEU A 555 10.69 -13.55 19.04
N LEU A 556 11.40 -14.64 19.32
CA LEU A 556 10.85 -15.99 19.25
C LEU A 556 9.80 -16.21 20.33
N GLU A 557 10.04 -15.76 21.56
CA GLU A 557 9.06 -15.81 22.62
C GLU A 557 7.83 -14.98 22.26
N GLU A 558 8.00 -13.79 21.68
CA GLU A 558 6.88 -13.01 21.18
C GLU A 558 6.09 -13.77 20.11
N TYR A 559 6.79 -14.31 19.10
CA TYR A 559 6.18 -15.09 18.03
C TYR A 559 5.43 -16.30 18.59
N PHE A 560 6.06 -17.07 19.48
CA PHE A 560 5.47 -18.26 20.07
C PHE A 560 4.44 -17.96 21.15
N LYS A 561 4.45 -16.81 21.83
CA LYS A 561 3.37 -16.40 22.73
C LYS A 561 2.11 -16.10 21.94
N VAL A 562 2.27 -15.44 20.79
CA VAL A 562 1.16 -15.24 19.84
C VAL A 562 0.63 -16.59 19.31
N GLN A 563 1.51 -17.56 19.05
CA GLN A 563 1.11 -18.88 18.55
C GLN A 563 0.55 -19.83 19.64
N ARG A 564 1.17 -19.87 20.83
CA ARG A 564 0.81 -20.73 21.97
C ARG A 564 -0.28 -20.14 22.86
N LYS A 565 -0.58 -18.86 22.68
CA LYS A 565 -1.65 -18.15 23.39
C LYS A 565 -1.48 -18.15 24.92
N GLU A 566 -0.23 -18.15 25.40
CA GLU A 566 0.09 -17.92 26.81
C GLU A 566 0.13 -16.41 27.09
N PHE A 567 -1.04 -15.84 27.39
CA PHE A 567 -1.19 -14.49 27.92
C PHE A 567 -1.62 -14.61 29.39
N PHE A 568 -0.84 -14.02 30.30
CA PHE A 568 -1.02 -14.10 31.75
C PHE A 568 -2.31 -13.46 32.24
#